data_AF-A0A1F9BG81-F1
#
_entry.id   AF-A0A1F9BG81-F1
#
_cell.length_a   1.000
_cell.length_b   1.000
_cell.length_c   1.000
_cell.angle_alpha   90.00
_cell.angle_beta   90.00
_cell.angle_gamma   90.00
#
_symmetry.space_group_name_H-M   'P 1'
#
loop_
_entity.id
_entity.type
_entity.pdbx_description
1 polymer ?
#
loop_
_entity_poly.entity_id
_entity_poly.type
_entity_poly.pdbx_seq_one_letter_code
_entity_poly.pdbx_strand_id
1 'polypeptide(L)' 'MFFPTVRKEIADRKIAEIEETGANILLSACQQCKRTIAVAAKRLKKKFKVLDLSELILLLAQPEKNPLS' A
#
# COMPACT_ATOMS: atom_id res chain seq x y z
N MET A 1 20.70 -5.40 14.23
CA MET A 1 19.73 -4.89 15.22
C MET A 1 18.31 -5.17 14.72
N PHE A 2 17.51 -5.97 15.43
CA PHE A 2 16.22 -6.49 14.94
C PHE A 2 15.11 -6.09 15.93
N PHE A 3 14.35 -5.03 15.61
CA PHE A 3 13.22 -4.57 16.43
C PHE A 3 11.89 -4.88 15.71
N PRO A 4 11.28 -6.06 15.96
CA PRO A 4 10.05 -6.46 15.28
C PRO A 4 8.83 -5.65 15.74
N THR A 5 8.78 -5.25 17.01
CA THR A 5 7.70 -4.44 17.58
C THR A 5 7.67 -3.04 16.98
N VAL A 6 8.82 -2.34 16.99
CA VAL A 6 8.96 -0.98 16.44
C VAL A 6 8.58 -0.94 14.96
N ARG A 7 8.99 -1.94 14.17
CA ARG A 7 8.60 -2.04 12.75
C ARG A 7 7.08 -2.15 12.57
N LYS A 8 6.41 -2.90 13.44
CA LYS A 8 4.95 -3.07 13.41
C LYS A 8 4.24 -1.76 13.78
N GLU A 9 4.69 -1.08 14.83
CA GLU A 9 4.11 0.18 15.29
C GLU A 9 4.24 1.30 14.24
N ILE A 10 5.40 1.40 13.58
CA ILE A 10 5.60 2.35 12.49
C ILE A 10 4.66 2.05 11.32
N ALA A 11 4.50 0.78 10.96
CA ALA A 11 3.58 0.40 9.88
C ALA A 11 2.13 0.76 10.23
N ASP A 12 1.69 0.49 11.46
CA ASP A 12 0.33 0.81 11.91
C ASP A 12 0.06 2.32 11.92
N ARG A 13 1.04 3.15 12.34
CA ARG A 13 0.94 4.61 12.25
C ARG A 13 0.84 5.09 10.80
N LYS A 14 1.67 4.56 9.90
CA LYS A 14 1.59 4.90 8.48
C LYS A 14 0.23 4.56 7.88
N ILE A 15 -0.37 3.44 8.26
CA ILE A 15 -1.71 3.07 7.80
C ILE A 15 -2.76 4.11 8.23
N ALA A 16 -2.66 4.62 9.47
CA ALA A 16 -3.56 5.67 9.94
C ALA A 16 -3.36 6.95 9.13
N GLU A 17 -2.12 7.41 8.95
CA GLU A 17 -1.79 8.59 8.13
C GLU A 17 -2.35 8.46 6.71
N ILE A 18 -2.22 7.29 6.07
CA ILE A 18 -2.74 7.03 4.73
C ILE A 18 -4.27 7.09 4.72
N GLU A 19 -4.94 6.51 5.71
CA GLU A 19 -6.40 6.52 5.79
C GLU A 19 -6.95 7.93 6.00
N GLU A 20 -6.26 8.76 6.79
CA GLU A 20 -6.61 10.17 7.01
C GLU A 20 -6.58 11.00 5.71
N THR A 21 -5.76 10.61 4.72
CA THR A 21 -5.77 11.28 3.41
C THR A 21 -7.03 11.01 2.58
N GLY A 22 -7.80 9.98 2.91
CA GLY A 22 -8.95 9.53 2.12
C GLY A 22 -8.56 8.87 0.78
N ALA A 23 -7.28 8.62 0.52
CA ALA A 23 -6.83 8.04 -0.74
C ALA A 23 -7.32 6.59 -0.93
N ASN A 24 -7.82 6.28 -2.13
CA ASN A 24 -8.19 4.91 -2.49
C ASN A 24 -6.99 4.04 -2.90
N ILE A 25 -5.88 4.68 -3.26
CA ILE A 25 -4.67 4.03 -3.76
C ILE A 25 -3.45 4.67 -3.11
N LEU A 26 -2.61 3.83 -2.51
CA LEU A 26 -1.24 4.18 -2.15
C LEU A 26 -0.29 3.62 -3.20
N LEU A 27 0.52 4.47 -3.79
CA LEU A 27 1.59 4.06 -4.72
C LEU A 27 2.94 4.10 -4.02
N SER A 28 3.77 3.07 -4.21
CA SER A 28 5.14 3.02 -3.70
C SER A 28 6.07 2.38 -4.71
N ALA A 29 7.21 3.00 -5.01
CA ALA A 29 8.27 2.41 -5.85
C ALA A 29 9.25 1.52 -5.05
N CYS A 30 9.11 1.45 -3.72
CA CYS A 30 9.90 0.58 -2.86
C CYS A 30 9.16 -0.71 -2.54
N GLN A 31 9.73 -1.84 -2.93
CA GLN A 31 9.12 -3.16 -2.77
C GLN A 31 8.96 -3.57 -1.30
N GLN A 32 9.92 -3.21 -0.44
CA GLN A 32 9.80 -3.46 1.01
C GLN A 32 8.67 -2.63 1.61
N CYS A 33 8.54 -1.35 1.22
CA CYS A 33 7.46 -0.49 1.69
C CYS A 33 6.10 -1.04 1.27
N LYS A 34 5.93 -1.40 -0.02
CA LYS A 34 4.70 -2.03 -0.51
C LYS A 34 4.35 -3.25 0.33
N ARG A 35 5.29 -4.18 0.52
CA ARG A 35 5.03 -5.43 1.26
C ARG A 35 4.64 -5.16 2.71
N THR A 36 5.39 -4.29 3.40
CA THR A 36 5.10 -3.96 4.81
C THR A 36 3.73 -3.31 4.97
N ILE A 37 3.41 -2.35 4.10
CA ILE A 37 2.14 -1.62 4.16
C ILE A 37 0.98 -2.53 3.74
N ALA A 38 1.10 -3.30 2.66
CA ALA A 38 0.06 -4.21 2.22
C ALA A 38 -0.29 -5.27 3.29
N VAL A 39 0.73 -5.81 3.98
CA VAL A 39 0.51 -6.74 5.10
C VAL A 39 -0.22 -6.05 6.25
N ALA A 40 0.19 -4.82 6.62
CA ALA A 40 -0.46 -4.05 7.69
C ALA A 40 -1.91 -3.66 7.31
N ALA A 41 -2.12 -3.16 6.09
CA ALA A 41 -3.44 -2.79 5.55
C ALA A 41 -4.41 -3.98 5.56
N LYS A 42 -3.95 -5.16 5.12
CA LYS A 42 -4.74 -6.40 5.16
C LYS A 42 -5.09 -6.80 6.59
N ARG A 43 -4.12 -6.73 7.51
CA ARG A 43 -4.34 -7.04 8.94
C ARG A 43 -5.38 -6.10 9.57
N LEU A 44 -5.33 -4.81 9.23
CA LEU A 44 -6.22 -3.77 9.74
C LEU A 44 -7.51 -3.62 8.90
N LYS A 45 -7.75 -4.50 7.92
CA LYS A 45 -8.94 -4.53 7.05
C LYS A 45 -9.22 -3.19 6.35
N LYS A 46 -8.16 -2.51 5.89
CA LYS A 46 -8.29 -1.23 5.17
C LYS A 46 -8.81 -1.44 3.75
N LYS A 47 -9.51 -0.42 3.24
CA LYS A 47 -10.19 -0.46 1.94
C LYS A 47 -9.33 0.06 0.77
N PHE A 48 -8.26 0.80 1.04
CA PHE A 48 -7.36 1.31 0.00
C PHE A 48 -6.46 0.20 -0.57
N LYS A 49 -6.08 0.34 -1.84
CA LYS A 49 -5.14 -0.56 -2.54
C LYS A 49 -3.71 -0.05 -2.39
N VAL A 50 -2.74 -0.95 -2.33
CA VAL A 50 -1.30 -0.61 -2.34
C VAL A 50 -0.72 -1.12 -3.65
N LEU A 51 -0.19 -0.23 -4.48
CA LEU A 51 0.36 -0.53 -5.79
C LEU A 51 1.86 -0.20 -5.87
N ASP A 52 2.58 -1.00 -6.64
CA ASP A 52 3.92 -0.69 -7.13
C ASP A 52 3.84 0.15 -8.42
N LEU A 53 4.90 0.88 -8.73
CA LEU A 53 5.00 1.64 -9.97
C LEU A 53 4.84 0.76 -11.22
N SER A 54 5.39 -0.45 -11.22
CA SER A 54 5.25 -1.40 -12.34
C SER A 54 3.81 -1.85 -12.55
N GLU A 55 3.06 -2.07 -11.47
CA GLU A 55 1.63 -2.40 -11.54
C GLU A 55 0.83 -1.22 -12.09
N LEU A 56 1.15 0.00 -11.66
CA LEU A 56 0.51 1.20 -12.22
C LEU A 56 0.75 1.32 -13.72
N ILE A 57 1.99 1.13 -14.18
CA ILE A 57 2.33 1.16 -15.61
C ILE A 57 1.54 0.09 -16.36
N LEU A 58 1.41 -1.13 -15.81
CA LEU A 58 0.64 -2.20 -16.43
C LEU A 58 -0.85 -1.85 -16.56
N LEU A 59 -1.44 -1.22 -15.55
CA LEU A 59 -2.83 -0.75 -15.59
C LEU A 59 -3.04 0.31 -16.68
N LEU A 60 -2.09 1.21 -16.85
CA LEU A 60 -2.14 2.26 -17.87
C LEU A 60 -1.88 1.71 -19.28
N ALA A 61 -1.01 0.72 -19.42
CA ALA A 61 -0.69 0.08 -20.69
C ALA A 61 -1.83 -0.83 -21.21
N GLN A 62 -2.71 -1.31 -20.32
CA GLN A 62 -3.82 -2.20 -20.67
C GLN A 62 -5.16 -1.69 -20.10
N PRO A 63 -5.74 -0.64 -20.70
CA PRO A 63 -6.95 0.00 -20.18
C PRO A 63 -8.16 -0.94 -20.11
N GLU A 64 -8.21 -1.98 -20.94
CA GLU A 64 -9.32 -2.94 -21.03
C GLU A 64 -9.46 -3.87 -19.82
N LYS A 65 -8.42 -3.96 -18.97
CA LYS A 65 -8.40 -4.79 -17.73
C LYS A 65 -8.27 -3.95 -16.47
N ASN A 66 -8.46 -2.64 -16.56
CA ASN A 66 -8.23 -1.73 -15.45
C ASN A 66 -9.31 -1.89 -14.35
N PRO A 67 -8.97 -2.30 -13.12
CA PRO A 67 -9.92 -2.46 -12.01
C PRO A 67 -10.23 -1.12 -11.31
N LEU A 68 -10.04 0.00 -12.00
CA LEU A 68 -10.25 1.38 -11.54
C LEU A 68 -11.12 2.21 -12.49
N SER A 69 -11.53 1.64 -13.62
CA SER A 69 -12.55 2.18 -14.53
C SER A 69 -13.90 1.52 -14.29
#